data_AF-A0A0U5CFP8-F1
#
_entry.id   AF-A0A0U5CFP8-F1
#
_cell.length_a   1.000
_cell.length_b   1.000
_cell.length_c   1.000
_cell.angle_alpha   90.00
_cell.angle_beta   90.00
_cell.angle_gamma   90.00
#
_symmetry.space_group_name_H-M   'P 1'
#
loop_
_entity.id
_entity.type
_entity.pdbx_description
1 polymer ?
#
loop_
_entity_poly.entity_id
_entity_poly.type
_entity_poly.pdbx_seq_one_letter_code
_entity_poly.pdbx_strand_id
1 'polypeptide(L)'
;MSKQEVLILAVTVQGLSYREAARIHGVSKSLVHKLHQRWLTEGEAAFTPRSRAPRSRPSRTPDAVRDRILQLRVQLIADGLDAGADTIGALHAAEQVTVSRSTIWRILRAADVITAQPQKRPRSSW
;
A
#
# COMPACT_ATOMS: atom_id res chain seq x y z
N MET A 1 23.23 5.69 3.27
CA MET A 1 23.41 4.25 3.03
C MET A 1 22.36 3.45 3.76
N SER A 2 21.76 2.45 3.11
CA SER A 2 20.77 1.56 3.73
C SER A 2 21.45 0.56 4.68
N LYS A 3 20.71 0.03 5.67
CA LYS A 3 21.25 -1.03 6.54
C LYS A 3 21.71 -2.27 5.74
N GLN A 4 21.07 -2.55 4.61
CA GLN A 4 21.42 -3.71 3.77
C GLN A 4 22.68 -3.44 2.97
N GLU A 5 22.82 -2.24 2.44
CA GLU A 5 24.00 -1.76 1.71
C GLU A 5 25.25 -1.87 2.59
N VAL A 6 25.21 -1.35 3.82
CA VAL A 6 26.35 -1.44 4.76
C VAL A 6 26.76 -2.90 5.01
N LEU A 7 25.80 -3.80 5.21
CA LEU A 7 26.09 -5.21 5.46
C LEU A 7 26.66 -5.93 4.24
N ILE A 8 26.26 -5.53 3.03
CA ILE A 8 26.79 -6.10 1.79
C ILE A 8 28.22 -5.59 1.57
N LEU A 9 28.46 -4.28 1.68
CA LEU A 9 29.78 -3.68 1.52
C LEU A 9 30.79 -4.17 2.57
N ALA A 10 30.33 -4.47 3.79
CA ALA A 10 31.16 -5.11 4.81
C ALA A 10 31.74 -6.46 4.34
N VAL A 11 31.00 -7.21 3.53
CA VAL A 11 31.47 -8.50 2.99
C VAL A 11 32.24 -8.29 1.69
N THR A 12 31.71 -7.49 0.76
CA THR A 12 32.23 -7.43 -0.63
C THR A 12 33.42 -6.48 -0.78
N VAL A 13 33.45 -5.39 -0.02
CA VAL A 13 34.51 -4.37 -0.09
C VAL A 13 35.51 -4.53 1.05
N GLN A 14 35.02 -4.73 2.28
CA GLN A 14 35.89 -4.87 3.45
C GLN A 14 36.42 -6.30 3.65
N GLY A 15 35.90 -7.28 2.89
CA GLY A 15 36.35 -8.68 2.97
C GLY A 15 36.03 -9.38 4.29
N LEU A 16 35.12 -8.83 5.10
CA LEU A 16 34.78 -9.42 6.40
C LEU A 16 34.05 -10.74 6.22
N SER A 17 34.32 -11.71 7.10
CA SER A 17 33.52 -12.92 7.14
C SER A 17 32.09 -12.61 7.57
N TYR A 18 31.14 -13.49 7.22
CA TYR A 18 29.73 -13.30 7.62
C TYR A 18 29.52 -13.19 9.13
N ARG A 19 30.37 -13.83 9.95
CA ARG A 19 30.27 -13.76 11.42
C ARG A 19 30.81 -12.44 11.96
N GLU A 20 31.89 -11.93 11.38
CA GLU A 20 32.47 -10.65 11.79
C GLU A 20 31.54 -9.49 11.44
N ALA A 21 31.04 -9.43 10.20
CA ALA A 21 30.06 -8.43 9.79
C ALA A 21 28.80 -8.48 10.66
N ALA A 22 28.31 -9.70 10.98
CA ALA A 22 27.17 -9.89 11.86
C ALA A 22 27.43 -9.34 13.28
N ARG A 23 28.59 -9.63 13.86
CA ARG A 23 29.00 -9.16 15.19
C ARG A 23 29.14 -7.65 15.24
N ILE A 24 29.83 -7.05 14.27
CA ILE A 24 30.08 -5.60 14.19
C ILE A 24 28.76 -4.82 14.07
N HIS A 25 27.82 -5.33 13.26
CA HIS A 25 26.57 -4.62 12.98
C HIS A 25 25.36 -5.09 13.83
N GLY A 26 25.58 -5.97 14.82
CA GLY A 26 24.52 -6.46 15.72
C GLY A 26 23.38 -7.17 15.00
N VAL A 27 23.69 -7.98 13.98
CA VAL A 27 22.70 -8.75 13.21
C VAL A 27 23.04 -10.25 13.20
N SER A 28 22.11 -11.08 12.74
CA SER A 28 22.39 -12.51 12.60
C SER A 28 23.27 -12.79 11.38
N LYS A 29 24.18 -13.78 11.49
CA LYS A 29 24.96 -14.33 10.36
C LYS A 29 24.06 -14.68 9.17
N SER A 30 22.90 -15.30 9.45
CA SER A 30 21.94 -15.71 8.42
C SER A 30 21.39 -14.54 7.61
N LEU A 31 21.22 -13.36 8.22
CA LEU A 31 20.82 -12.15 7.50
C LEU A 31 21.94 -11.68 6.56
N VAL A 32 23.18 -11.58 7.06
CA VAL A 32 24.34 -11.15 6.25
C VAL A 32 24.53 -12.09 5.05
N HIS A 33 24.48 -13.41 5.30
CA HIS A 33 24.55 -14.41 4.24
C HIS A 33 23.44 -14.22 3.20
N LYS A 34 22.17 -14.08 3.63
CA LYS A 34 21.04 -13.87 2.72
C LYS A 34 21.20 -12.60 1.88
N LEU A 35 21.70 -11.51 2.46
CA LEU A 35 21.92 -10.25 1.76
C LEU A 35 23.08 -10.36 0.75
N HIS A 36 24.17 -11.02 1.12
CA HIS A 36 25.28 -11.25 0.19
C HIS A 36 24.88 -12.16 -0.98
N GLN A 37 24.16 -13.26 -0.73
CA GLN A 37 23.63 -14.11 -1.80
C GLN A 37 22.70 -13.35 -2.75
N ARG A 38 21.87 -12.45 -2.20
CA ARG A 38 21.04 -11.58 -3.01
C ARG A 38 21.87 -10.63 -3.87
N TRP A 39 22.92 -10.03 -3.32
CA TRP A 39 23.82 -9.16 -4.08
C TRP A 39 24.51 -9.91 -5.23
N LEU A 40 24.91 -11.17 -5.03
CA LEU A 40 25.47 -12.00 -6.11
C LEU A 40 24.48 -12.23 -7.27
N THR A 41 23.18 -12.24 -6.99
CA THR A 41 22.14 -12.46 -8.03
C THR A 41 21.62 -11.16 -8.64
N GLU A 42 21.51 -10.09 -7.85
CA GLU A 42 20.75 -8.88 -8.20
C GLU A 42 21.62 -7.61 -8.26
N GLY A 43 22.90 -7.69 -7.87
CA GLY A 43 23.81 -6.55 -7.85
C GLY A 43 23.33 -5.41 -6.94
N GLU A 44 23.39 -4.19 -7.44
CA GLU A 44 23.01 -2.97 -6.70
C GLU A 44 21.55 -2.97 -6.24
N ALA A 45 20.66 -3.68 -6.93
CA ALA A 45 19.26 -3.80 -6.50
C ALA A 45 19.13 -4.44 -5.10
N ALA A 46 20.14 -5.21 -4.66
CA ALA A 46 20.21 -5.76 -3.31
C ALA A 46 20.49 -4.71 -2.21
N PHE A 47 20.85 -3.48 -2.55
CA PHE A 47 20.98 -2.40 -1.55
C PHE A 47 19.63 -1.89 -1.07
N THR A 48 18.59 -2.06 -1.88
CA THR A 48 17.23 -1.59 -1.54
C THR A 48 16.44 -2.70 -0.83
N PRO A 49 15.81 -2.40 0.32
CA PRO A 49 14.87 -3.31 0.95
C PRO A 49 13.71 -3.64 0.01
N ARG A 50 13.41 -4.94 -0.14
CA ARG A 50 12.19 -5.36 -0.81
C ARG A 50 10.98 -4.94 0.00
N SER A 51 9.89 -4.64 -0.70
CA SER A 51 8.58 -4.52 -0.09
C SER A 51 8.29 -5.76 0.75
N ARG A 52 7.85 -5.53 1.98
CA ARG A 52 7.37 -6.58 2.89
C ARG A 52 5.86 -6.80 2.75
N ALA A 53 5.20 -6.05 1.87
CA ALA A 53 3.77 -6.20 1.64
C ALA A 53 3.48 -7.57 1.02
N PRO A 54 2.36 -8.21 1.39
CA PRO A 54 1.94 -9.44 0.75
C PRO A 54 1.72 -9.22 -0.75
N ARG A 55 2.08 -10.22 -1.56
CA ARG A 55 1.96 -10.16 -3.03
C ARG A 55 0.51 -10.04 -3.50
N SER A 56 -0.42 -10.63 -2.76
CA SER A 56 -1.86 -10.56 -3.03
C SER A 56 -2.64 -10.28 -1.74
N ARG A 57 -3.81 -9.66 -1.90
CA ARG A 57 -4.76 -9.39 -0.82
C ARG A 57 -6.13 -9.90 -1.28
N PRO A 58 -6.52 -11.14 -0.95
CA PRO A 58 -7.76 -11.75 -1.46
C PRO A 58 -9.03 -10.94 -1.16
N SER A 59 -9.04 -10.19 -0.06
CA SER A 59 -10.13 -9.30 0.34
C SER A 59 -10.08 -7.91 -0.30
N ARG A 60 -9.15 -7.65 -1.22
CA ARG A 60 -9.09 -6.40 -1.97
C ARG A 60 -10.30 -6.33 -2.90
N THR A 61 -11.04 -5.23 -2.82
CA THR A 61 -12.11 -4.92 -3.78
C THR A 61 -11.57 -5.03 -5.20
N PRO A 62 -12.21 -5.81 -6.09
CA PRO A 62 -11.78 -5.96 -7.48
C PRO A 62 -11.67 -4.60 -8.17
N ASP A 63 -10.69 -4.46 -9.07
CA ASP A 63 -10.44 -3.18 -9.72
C ASP A 63 -11.64 -2.74 -10.58
N ALA A 64 -12.33 -3.67 -11.24
CA ALA A 64 -13.57 -3.37 -11.97
C ALA A 64 -14.66 -2.71 -11.09
N VAL A 65 -14.81 -3.15 -9.84
CA VAL A 65 -15.78 -2.57 -8.89
C VAL A 65 -15.31 -1.18 -8.45
N ARG A 66 -14.01 -0.99 -8.22
CA ARG A 66 -13.43 0.31 -7.91
C ARG A 66 -13.67 1.31 -9.05
N ASP A 67 -13.41 0.90 -10.28
CA ASP A 67 -13.53 1.76 -11.45
C ASP A 67 -14.99 2.15 -11.68
N ARG A 68 -15.92 1.20 -11.49
CA ARG A 68 -17.36 1.47 -11.58
C ARG A 68 -17.82 2.50 -10.53
N ILE A 69 -17.34 2.40 -9.28
CA ILE A 69 -17.61 3.41 -8.23
C ILE A 69 -17.16 4.80 -8.67
N LEU A 70 -15.96 4.92 -9.23
CA LEU A 70 -15.41 6.21 -9.68
C LEU A 70 -16.18 6.75 -10.89
N GLN A 71 -16.56 5.89 -11.83
CA GLN A 71 -17.38 6.25 -12.97
C GLN A 71 -18.75 6.79 -12.53
N LEU A 72 -19.45 6.07 -11.65
CA LEU A 72 -20.73 6.50 -11.10
C LEU A 72 -20.62 7.84 -10.39
N ARG A 73 -19.55 8.06 -9.61
CA ARG A 73 -19.28 9.35 -8.96
C ARG A 73 -19.20 10.49 -9.99
N VAL A 74 -18.48 10.29 -11.08
CA VAL A 74 -18.33 11.31 -12.14
C VAL A 74 -19.65 11.56 -12.86
N GLN A 75 -20.36 10.49 -13.24
CA GLN A 75 -21.65 10.57 -13.92
C GLN A 75 -22.68 11.33 -13.08
N LEU A 76 -22.85 10.94 -11.82
CA LEU A 76 -23.81 11.58 -10.92
C LEU A 76 -23.49 13.06 -10.67
N ILE A 77 -22.21 13.44 -10.56
CA ILE A 77 -21.82 14.85 -10.45
C ILE A 77 -22.17 15.62 -11.74
N ALA A 78 -21.86 15.03 -12.91
CA ALA A 78 -22.14 15.66 -14.20
C ALA A 78 -23.66 15.87 -14.41
N ASP A 79 -24.47 14.92 -13.92
CA ASP A 79 -25.93 14.97 -13.98
C ASP A 79 -26.55 15.86 -12.87
N GLY A 80 -25.74 16.42 -11.97
CA GLY A 80 -26.22 17.25 -10.86
C GLY A 80 -26.97 16.47 -9.77
N LEU A 81 -26.75 15.15 -9.68
CA LEU A 81 -27.39 14.24 -8.74
C LEU A 81 -26.54 14.02 -7.47
N ASP A 82 -27.14 13.43 -6.43
CA ASP A 82 -26.36 12.99 -5.26
C ASP A 82 -25.39 11.89 -5.65
N ALA A 83 -24.10 12.17 -5.50
CA ALA A 83 -23.03 11.22 -5.80
C ALA A 83 -22.43 10.62 -4.52
N GLY A 84 -23.20 10.56 -3.45
CA GLY A 84 -22.82 10.02 -2.15
C GLY A 84 -22.62 8.51 -2.14
N ALA A 85 -22.01 8.00 -1.06
CA ALA A 85 -21.71 6.58 -0.92
C ALA A 85 -22.98 5.71 -0.85
N ASP A 86 -24.07 6.23 -0.29
CA ASP A 86 -25.34 5.50 -0.22
C ASP A 86 -25.98 5.37 -1.61
N THR A 87 -26.02 6.46 -2.39
CA THR A 87 -26.55 6.44 -3.77
C THR A 87 -25.72 5.56 -4.70
N ILE A 88 -24.39 5.67 -4.66
CA ILE A 88 -23.50 4.79 -5.42
C ILE A 88 -23.70 3.32 -4.99
N GLY A 89 -23.87 3.06 -3.70
CA GLY A 89 -24.12 1.72 -3.18
C GLY A 89 -25.44 1.13 -3.68
N ALA A 90 -26.50 1.93 -3.76
CA ALA A 90 -27.79 1.51 -4.30
C ALA A 90 -27.71 1.16 -5.79
N LEU A 91 -27.00 1.96 -6.60
CA LEU A 91 -26.79 1.67 -8.02
C LEU A 91 -25.97 0.39 -8.22
N HIS A 92 -24.93 0.19 -7.43
CA HIS A 92 -24.15 -1.05 -7.44
C HIS A 92 -24.97 -2.28 -7.03
N ALA A 93 -25.88 -2.14 -6.06
CA ALA A 93 -26.77 -3.21 -5.64
C ALA A 93 -27.76 -3.60 -6.77
N ALA A 94 -28.23 -2.63 -7.55
CA ALA A 94 -29.03 -2.91 -8.76
C ALA A 94 -28.25 -3.69 -9.83
N GLU A 95 -26.92 -3.53 -9.87
CA GLU A 95 -25.99 -4.32 -10.70
C GLU A 95 -25.59 -5.66 -10.04
N GLN A 96 -26.26 -6.08 -8.96
CA GLN A 96 -25.96 -7.30 -8.18
C GLN A 96 -24.56 -7.34 -7.54
N VAL A 97 -23.93 -6.17 -7.35
CA VAL A 97 -22.62 -6.04 -6.70
C VAL A 97 -22.79 -5.28 -5.38
N THR A 98 -22.70 -5.99 -4.26
CA THR A 98 -22.80 -5.34 -2.94
C THR A 98 -21.46 -4.79 -2.48
N VAL A 99 -21.38 -3.48 -2.28
CA VAL A 99 -20.22 -2.81 -1.70
C VAL A 99 -20.65 -2.02 -0.48
N SER A 100 -19.94 -2.19 0.65
CA SER A 100 -20.27 -1.44 1.85
C SER A 100 -19.99 0.06 1.68
N ARG A 101 -20.83 0.90 2.31
CA ARG A 101 -20.66 2.36 2.36
C ARG A 101 -19.23 2.78 2.70
N SER A 102 -18.63 2.15 3.72
CA SER A 102 -17.26 2.44 4.17
C SER A 102 -16.20 2.08 3.11
N THR A 103 -16.46 1.06 2.28
CA THR A 103 -15.57 0.68 1.18
C THR A 103 -15.65 1.69 0.04
N ILE A 104 -16.86 2.10 -0.34
CA ILE A 104 -17.07 3.16 -1.35
C ILE A 104 -16.35 4.43 -0.92
N TRP A 105 -16.58 4.88 0.32
CA TRP A 105 -15.93 6.10 0.82
C TRP A 105 -14.40 6.02 0.86
N ARG A 106 -13.85 4.86 1.25
CA ARG A 106 -12.39 4.63 1.21
C ARG A 106 -11.83 4.65 -0.20
N ILE A 107 -12.58 4.14 -1.19
CA ILE A 107 -12.20 4.19 -2.61
C ILE A 107 -12.22 5.63 -3.11
N LEU A 108 -13.31 6.37 -2.87
CA LEU A 108 -13.44 7.78 -3.26
C LEU A 108 -12.34 8.64 -2.63
N ARG A 109 -12.06 8.46 -1.34
CA ARG A 109 -10.97 9.16 -0.64
C ARG A 109 -9.61 8.84 -1.24
N ALA A 110 -9.33 7.55 -1.51
CA ALA A 110 -8.05 7.13 -2.05
C ALA A 110 -7.82 7.64 -3.48
N ALA A 111 -8.88 7.94 -4.22
CA ALA A 111 -8.85 8.55 -5.54
C ALA A 111 -8.90 10.09 -5.51
N ASP A 112 -8.92 10.71 -4.33
CA ASP A 112 -8.96 12.16 -4.13
C ASP A 112 -10.15 12.89 -4.79
N VAL A 113 -11.27 12.17 -5.01
CA VAL A 113 -12.50 12.71 -5.63
C VAL A 113 -13.53 13.23 -4.60
N ILE A 114 -13.12 13.28 -3.32
CA ILE A 114 -13.92 13.84 -2.23
C ILE A 114 -13.05 14.71 -1.33
N THR A 115 -13.56 15.88 -0.95
CA THR A 115 -12.94 16.71 0.08
C THR A 115 -13.25 16.09 1.44
N ALA A 116 -12.22 15.59 2.13
CA ALA A 116 -12.40 15.05 3.47
C ALA A 116 -12.83 16.17 4.43
N GLN A 117 -13.93 15.96 5.15
CA GLN A 117 -14.31 16.76 6.32
C GLN A 117 -14.05 15.94 7.59
N PRO A 118 -12.80 15.95 8.12
CA PRO A 118 -12.42 15.12 9.26
C PRO A 118 -12.92 15.66 10.60
N GLN A 119 -13.45 16.88 10.63
CA GLN A 119 -13.93 17.52 11.85
C GLN A 119 -15.15 16.78 12.39
N LYS A 120 -15.11 16.45 13.68
CA LYS A 120 -16.26 15.90 14.40
C LYS A 120 -17.38 16.95 14.43
N ARG A 121 -18.64 16.51 14.37
CA ARG A 121 -19.80 17.41 14.52
C ARG A 121 -19.61 18.31 15.75
N PRO A 122 -19.67 19.65 15.60
CA PRO A 122 -19.50 20.58 16.73
C PRO A 122 -20.55 20.33 17.82
N ARG A 123 -20.13 20.38 19.09
CA ARG A 123 -21.02 20.20 20.27
C ARG A 123 -22.17 21.19 20.35
N SER A 124 -22.10 22.31 19.63
CA SER A 124 -23.12 23.37 19.63
C SER A 124 -24.28 23.14 18.66
N SER A 125 -24.24 22.08 17.84
CA SER A 125 -25.20 21.88 16.75
C SER A 125 -26.34 20.90 17.08
N TRP A 126 -26.73 20.75 18.35
CA TRP A 126 -27.80 19.82 18.76
C TRP A 126 -29.16 20.20 18.20
#